data_AF-A0A7Y9B1A1-F1
#
_entry.id   AF-A0A7Y9B1A1-F1
#
_cell.length_a   1.000
_cell.length_b   1.000
_cell.length_c   1.000
_cell.angle_alpha   90.00
_cell.angle_beta   90.00
_cell.angle_gamma   90.00
#
_symmetry.space_group_name_H-M   'P 1'
#
loop_
_entity.id
_entity.type
_entity.pdbx_description
1 polymer ?
#
loop_
_entity_poly.entity_id
_entity_poly.type
_entity_poly.pdbx_seq_one_letter_code
_entity_poly.pdbx_strand_id
1 'polypeptide(L)'
;MKKINSFIAALLLLAMFTFVVHFVCANNDLRDKTGRFGTWYNTYKDLSYNALSQNLNKNSVLVLGSSEFRHGRKSQYHPGNLFRNTDINLVTVGGPFNQTLFHTVALGSLQPHLKSKKVVLLISPTWFKKNGVKKSDYALRFSETEYFAFMENKNIPLETKRYVAERSEMLLSKNKSLQVKARMINRANLDFKPGLLYGFERRHAFDKDKITIGASMRFAMRDKKPPANFVRYGSAGFNWQRLLENAHQDSIGKADNPFYMSDRVWRNKFRQVYPKMKDAHAGESYERSPEYKDLEAFLQVAKANNIQVKLILLPVNGRWYDYTGLGAEKRAVVGQKVERIAGKYGADFTNLTGYSYNKYIVSDAVHPWNEGWVRINEKIAEFINK
;
A
#
# COMPACT_ATOMS: atom_id res chain seq x y z
N MET A 1 -33.92 13.18 -46.86
CA MET A 1 -33.73 14.27 -45.89
C MET A 1 -34.27 13.95 -44.48
N LYS A 2 -35.55 13.62 -44.29
CA LYS A 2 -36.11 13.32 -42.93
C LYS A 2 -35.34 12.24 -42.14
N LYS A 3 -34.99 11.11 -42.77
CA LYS A 3 -34.21 10.02 -42.13
C LYS A 3 -32.79 10.45 -41.71
N ILE A 4 -32.13 11.30 -42.51
CA ILE A 4 -30.80 11.85 -42.20
C ILE A 4 -30.89 12.82 -41.02
N ASN A 5 -31.91 13.69 -41.02
CA ASN A 5 -32.14 14.62 -39.90
C ASN A 5 -32.46 13.87 -38.60
N SER A 6 -33.26 12.80 -38.66
CA SER A 6 -33.53 11.95 -37.50
C SER A 6 -32.27 11.24 -36.99
N PHE A 7 -31.40 10.76 -37.89
CA PHE A 7 -30.14 10.13 -37.50
C PHE A 7 -29.18 11.13 -36.84
N ILE A 8 -29.04 12.33 -37.41
CA ILE A 8 -28.23 13.41 -36.82
C ILE A 8 -28.79 13.82 -35.46
N ALA A 9 -30.12 13.98 -35.34
CA ALA A 9 -30.76 14.29 -34.06
C ALA A 9 -30.52 13.20 -33.01
N ALA A 10 -30.63 11.92 -33.38
CA ALA A 10 -30.33 10.80 -32.48
C ALA A 10 -28.85 10.79 -32.05
N LEU A 11 -27.92 11.07 -32.96
CA LEU A 11 -26.50 11.16 -32.65
C LEU A 11 -26.20 12.32 -31.69
N LEU A 12 -26.81 13.49 -31.90
CA LEU A 12 -26.70 14.64 -31.02
C LEU A 12 -27.28 14.37 -29.63
N LEU A 13 -28.43 13.70 -29.55
CA LEU A 13 -29.02 13.29 -28.28
C LEU A 13 -28.15 12.27 -27.55
N LEU A 14 -27.56 11.30 -28.26
CA LEU A 14 -26.62 10.34 -27.66
C LEU A 14 -25.34 11.04 -27.18
N ALA A 15 -24.79 11.96 -27.98
CA ALA A 15 -23.62 12.75 -27.59
C ALA A 15 -23.91 13.64 -26.38
N MET A 16 -25.08 14.29 -26.34
CA MET A 16 -25.53 15.08 -25.20
C MET A 16 -25.73 14.20 -23.95
N PHE A 17 -26.41 13.06 -24.08
CA PHE A 17 -26.63 12.13 -22.99
C PHE A 17 -25.31 11.61 -22.41
N THR A 18 -24.41 11.15 -23.27
CA THR A 18 -23.08 10.66 -22.85
C THR A 18 -22.26 11.76 -22.20
N PHE A 19 -22.30 12.99 -22.72
CA PHE A 19 -21.64 14.14 -22.12
C PHE A 19 -22.21 14.47 -20.74
N VAL A 20 -23.54 14.52 -20.59
CA VAL A 20 -24.21 14.81 -19.32
C VAL A 20 -23.89 13.72 -18.28
N VAL A 21 -24.01 12.44 -18.65
CA VAL A 21 -23.68 11.32 -17.77
C VAL A 21 -22.21 11.38 -17.35
N HIS A 22 -21.29 11.59 -18.29
CA HIS A 22 -19.86 11.75 -17.99
C HIS A 22 -19.63 12.91 -17.03
N PHE A 23 -20.22 14.08 -17.30
CA PHE A 23 -20.07 15.27 -16.47
C PHE A 23 -20.58 15.05 -15.04
N VAL A 24 -21.76 14.45 -14.88
CA VAL A 24 -22.33 14.12 -13.56
C VAL A 24 -21.45 13.11 -12.82
N CYS A 25 -20.98 12.06 -13.47
CA CYS A 25 -20.17 11.03 -12.83
C CYS A 25 -18.73 11.49 -12.54
N ALA A 26 -18.14 12.34 -13.39
CA ALA A 26 -16.78 12.86 -13.23
C ALA A 26 -16.66 14.02 -12.23
N ASN A 27 -17.78 14.64 -11.85
CA ASN A 27 -17.83 15.70 -10.82
C ASN A 27 -18.29 15.20 -9.45
N ASN A 28 -18.20 13.89 -9.20
CA ASN A 28 -18.47 13.33 -7.86
C ASN A 28 -17.49 13.88 -6.82
N ASP A 29 -18.02 14.40 -5.71
CA ASP A 29 -17.24 14.63 -4.48
C ASP A 29 -16.86 13.28 -3.88
N LEU A 30 -15.56 13.03 -3.74
CA LEU A 30 -15.03 11.78 -3.20
C LEU A 30 -14.69 11.90 -1.72
N ARG A 31 -14.99 13.03 -1.06
CA ARG A 31 -14.83 13.17 0.39
C ARG A 31 -15.78 12.25 1.13
N ASP A 32 -15.20 11.38 1.94
CA ASP A 32 -15.94 10.51 2.84
C ASP A 32 -16.34 11.27 4.11
N LYS A 33 -17.65 11.31 4.35
CA LYS A 33 -18.23 11.90 5.56
C LYS A 33 -18.41 10.88 6.68
N THR A 34 -18.15 9.60 6.43
CA THR A 34 -18.34 8.50 7.39
C THR A 34 -17.10 8.21 8.26
N GLY A 35 -15.94 8.78 7.91
CA GLY A 35 -14.68 8.59 8.63
C GLY A 35 -14.03 7.21 8.42
N ARG A 36 -14.41 6.49 7.36
CA ARG A 36 -13.98 5.09 7.11
C ARG A 36 -13.02 4.94 5.97
N PHE A 37 -12.99 5.91 5.07
CA PHE A 37 -12.16 5.88 3.88
C PHE A 37 -10.71 5.52 4.20
N GLY A 38 -10.16 6.10 5.27
CA GLY A 38 -8.77 5.92 5.65
C GLY A 38 -8.35 4.45 5.77
N THR A 39 -9.20 3.59 6.35
CA THR A 39 -8.87 2.17 6.59
C THR A 39 -9.70 1.21 5.74
N TRP A 40 -10.47 1.74 4.79
CA TRP A 40 -11.26 0.95 3.86
C TRP A 40 -10.36 0.24 2.85
N TYR A 41 -10.13 -1.06 3.06
CA TYR A 41 -9.38 -1.88 2.10
C TYR A 41 -10.16 -2.05 0.79
N ASN A 42 -9.68 -1.43 -0.29
CA ASN A 42 -10.23 -1.52 -1.63
C ASN A 42 -9.12 -1.31 -2.69
N THR A 43 -9.07 -2.18 -3.70
CA THR A 43 -8.01 -2.16 -4.72
C THR A 43 -8.06 -0.93 -5.64
N TYR A 44 -9.23 -0.32 -5.83
CA TYR A 44 -9.40 0.92 -6.59
C TYR A 44 -8.99 2.13 -5.75
N LYS A 45 -9.34 2.15 -4.45
CA LYS A 45 -8.95 3.24 -3.53
C LYS A 45 -7.44 3.43 -3.53
N ASP A 46 -6.70 2.33 -3.41
CA ASP A 46 -5.24 2.35 -3.31
C ASP A 46 -4.53 2.69 -4.63
N LEU A 47 -5.27 2.90 -5.71
CA LEU A 47 -4.76 3.35 -7.02
C LEU A 47 -5.37 4.69 -7.43
N SER A 48 -6.07 5.38 -6.52
CA SER A 48 -6.86 6.55 -6.83
C SER A 48 -6.26 7.79 -6.17
N TYR A 49 -5.48 8.55 -6.93
CA TYR A 49 -5.03 9.87 -6.49
C TYR A 49 -6.21 10.75 -6.10
N ASN A 50 -7.29 10.77 -6.90
CA ASN A 50 -8.43 11.65 -6.65
C ASN A 50 -9.10 11.37 -5.30
N ALA A 51 -9.31 10.10 -4.96
CA ALA A 51 -9.96 9.74 -3.71
C ALA A 51 -9.00 9.94 -2.53
N LEU A 52 -7.74 9.52 -2.65
CA LEU A 52 -6.76 9.66 -1.58
C LEU A 52 -6.50 11.14 -1.26
N SER A 53 -6.28 11.99 -2.27
CA SER A 53 -6.00 13.42 -2.06
C SER A 53 -7.16 14.16 -1.40
N GLN A 54 -8.41 13.79 -1.72
CA GLN A 54 -9.60 14.43 -1.16
C GLN A 54 -9.90 14.01 0.28
N ASN A 55 -9.36 12.87 0.73
CA ASN A 55 -9.63 12.31 2.06
C ASN A 55 -8.46 12.41 3.03
N LEU A 56 -7.33 12.99 2.61
CA LEU A 56 -6.27 13.42 3.53
C LEU A 56 -6.69 14.72 4.22
N ASN A 57 -6.61 14.74 5.55
CA ASN A 57 -6.85 15.93 6.37
C ASN A 57 -5.64 16.28 7.23
N LYS A 58 -5.76 17.34 8.05
CA LYS A 58 -4.66 17.87 8.86
C LYS A 58 -3.95 16.84 9.74
N ASN A 59 -4.69 15.84 10.23
CA ASN A 59 -4.20 14.82 11.16
C ASN A 59 -3.96 13.47 10.48
N SER A 60 -4.19 13.35 9.17
CA SER A 60 -4.03 12.09 8.46
C SER A 60 -2.57 11.63 8.46
N VAL A 61 -2.34 10.39 8.89
CA VAL A 61 -1.04 9.72 8.78
C VAL A 61 -1.15 8.66 7.71
N LEU A 62 -0.30 8.76 6.69
CA LEU A 62 -0.28 7.80 5.59
C LEU A 62 0.46 6.55 6.04
N VAL A 63 -0.20 5.38 6.01
CA VAL A 63 0.40 4.09 6.39
C VAL A 63 0.45 3.20 5.16
N LEU A 64 1.67 2.93 4.70
CA LEU A 64 1.97 2.26 3.45
C LEU A 64 2.38 0.82 3.72
N GLY A 65 1.92 -0.11 2.87
CA GLY A 65 2.21 -1.53 3.00
C GLY A 65 1.63 -2.31 1.82
N SER A 66 1.43 -3.61 1.97
CA SER A 66 1.01 -4.50 0.89
C SER A 66 -0.25 -5.26 1.28
N SER A 67 -0.27 -6.58 1.06
CA SER A 67 -1.40 -7.43 1.42
C SER A 67 -1.66 -7.55 2.92
N GLU A 68 -0.81 -7.03 3.80
CA GLU A 68 -0.99 -7.07 5.26
C GLU A 68 -2.35 -6.48 5.64
N PHE A 69 -2.74 -5.32 5.12
CA PHE A 69 -4.03 -4.67 5.42
C PHE A 69 -5.27 -5.48 5.02
N ARG A 70 -5.11 -6.51 4.18
CA ARG A 70 -6.20 -7.44 3.86
C ARG A 70 -6.42 -8.46 4.98
N HIS A 71 -5.36 -8.84 5.67
CA HIS A 71 -5.32 -9.91 6.67
C HIS A 71 -5.62 -9.36 8.07
N GLY A 72 -6.22 -10.18 8.93
CA GLY A 72 -6.57 -9.74 10.28
C GLY A 72 -7.76 -8.77 10.37
N ARG A 73 -8.38 -8.32 9.26
CA ARG A 73 -9.53 -7.37 9.29
C ARG A 73 -10.74 -7.77 10.15
N LYS A 74 -10.88 -9.06 10.50
CA LYS A 74 -11.91 -9.58 11.42
C LYS A 74 -11.47 -9.60 12.89
N SER A 75 -10.24 -9.22 13.19
CA SER A 75 -9.65 -9.17 14.52
C SER A 75 -9.71 -7.74 15.05
N GLN A 76 -9.91 -7.59 16.36
CA GLN A 76 -9.87 -6.27 17.02
C GLN A 76 -8.50 -5.58 16.91
N TYR A 77 -7.42 -6.36 16.74
CA TYR A 77 -6.05 -5.85 16.69
C TYR A 77 -5.68 -5.24 15.33
N HIS A 78 -6.44 -5.45 14.27
CA HIS A 78 -6.15 -4.82 12.97
C HIS A 78 -6.25 -3.29 13.09
N PRO A 79 -5.37 -2.48 12.46
CA PRO A 79 -5.32 -1.02 12.65
C PRO A 79 -6.67 -0.33 12.46
N GLY A 80 -7.43 -0.68 11.42
CA GLY A 80 -8.77 -0.10 11.19
C GLY A 80 -9.85 -0.49 12.22
N ASN A 81 -9.58 -1.46 13.07
CA ASN A 81 -10.43 -1.79 14.22
C ASN A 81 -9.85 -1.20 15.50
N LEU A 82 -8.56 -1.41 15.79
CA LEU A 82 -7.92 -0.95 17.02
C LEU A 82 -8.01 0.57 17.21
N PHE A 83 -7.76 1.33 16.14
CA PHE A 83 -7.83 2.79 16.16
C PHE A 83 -9.22 3.36 15.86
N ARG A 84 -10.23 2.49 15.75
CA ARG A 84 -11.61 2.93 15.47
C ARG A 84 -12.10 3.81 16.61
N ASN A 85 -12.63 4.99 16.27
CA ASN A 85 -13.14 5.99 17.21
C ASN A 85 -12.08 6.55 18.18
N THR A 86 -10.82 6.56 17.76
CA THR A 86 -9.72 7.26 18.44
C THR A 86 -9.31 8.49 17.64
N ASP A 87 -8.46 9.35 18.20
CA ASP A 87 -7.92 10.51 17.49
C ASP A 87 -6.85 10.15 16.44
N ILE A 88 -6.45 8.87 16.39
CA ILE A 88 -5.48 8.36 15.40
C ILE A 88 -6.17 8.19 14.05
N ASN A 89 -5.86 9.10 13.12
CA ASN A 89 -6.42 9.12 11.78
C ASN A 89 -5.47 8.49 10.75
N LEU A 90 -5.63 7.19 10.51
CA LEU A 90 -4.82 6.46 9.52
C LEU A 90 -5.45 6.48 8.14
N VAL A 91 -4.64 6.75 7.12
CA VAL A 91 -4.96 6.44 5.72
C VAL A 91 -4.04 5.31 5.26
N THR A 92 -4.55 4.08 5.21
CA THR A 92 -3.81 2.91 4.78
C THR A 92 -3.83 2.80 3.26
N VAL A 93 -2.67 2.61 2.62
CA VAL A 93 -2.56 2.35 1.18
C VAL A 93 -1.69 1.11 0.98
N GLY A 94 -2.29 0.04 0.47
CA GLY A 94 -1.57 -1.21 0.27
C GLY A 94 -2.46 -2.38 -0.09
N GLY A 95 -2.07 -3.07 -1.16
CA GLY A 95 -2.64 -4.34 -1.58
C GLY A 95 -1.55 -5.31 -2.02
N PRO A 96 -1.92 -6.56 -2.39
CA PRO A 96 -0.97 -7.54 -2.86
C PRO A 96 0.01 -6.96 -3.88
N PHE A 97 1.28 -7.30 -3.71
CA PHE A 97 2.41 -6.90 -4.55
C PHE A 97 2.83 -5.44 -4.49
N ASN A 98 2.14 -4.57 -3.74
CA ASN A 98 2.70 -3.26 -3.46
C ASN A 98 4.02 -3.43 -2.70
N GLN A 99 5.03 -2.73 -3.20
CA GLN A 99 6.43 -2.64 -2.75
C GLN A 99 6.84 -1.17 -2.85
N THR A 100 8.11 -0.85 -2.56
CA THR A 100 8.51 0.52 -2.26
C THR A 100 8.40 1.48 -3.44
N LEU A 101 8.60 1.02 -4.69
CA LEU A 101 8.45 1.90 -5.86
C LEU A 101 7.02 2.44 -6.02
N PHE A 102 5.99 1.62 -5.76
CA PHE A 102 4.60 2.10 -5.78
C PHE A 102 4.36 3.14 -4.69
N HIS A 103 4.91 2.89 -3.51
CA HIS A 103 4.79 3.80 -2.38
C HIS A 103 5.56 5.11 -2.60
N THR A 104 6.63 5.09 -3.40
CA THR A 104 7.34 6.30 -3.85
C THR A 104 6.43 7.17 -4.72
N VAL A 105 5.74 6.56 -5.70
CA VAL A 105 4.77 7.24 -6.56
C VAL A 105 3.58 7.77 -5.74
N ALA A 106 3.02 6.95 -4.85
CA ALA A 106 1.91 7.35 -3.99
C ALA A 106 2.31 8.50 -3.04
N LEU A 107 3.46 8.42 -2.38
CA LEU A 107 3.94 9.49 -1.49
C LEU A 107 4.18 10.78 -2.27
N GLY A 108 4.89 10.72 -3.39
CA GLY A 108 5.20 11.92 -4.16
C GLY A 108 3.97 12.56 -4.82
N SER A 109 2.94 11.78 -5.17
CA SER A 109 1.67 12.34 -5.64
C SER A 109 0.85 12.97 -4.50
N LEU A 110 0.79 12.34 -3.32
CA LEU A 110 -0.06 12.77 -2.21
C LEU A 110 0.58 13.80 -1.27
N GLN A 111 1.90 13.96 -1.31
CA GLN A 111 2.65 14.88 -0.45
C GLN A 111 2.04 16.29 -0.33
N PRO A 112 1.52 16.93 -1.41
CA PRO A 112 0.94 18.27 -1.30
C PRO A 112 -0.28 18.35 -0.36
N HIS A 113 -0.96 17.21 -0.18
CA HIS A 113 -2.16 17.06 0.65
C HIS A 113 -1.87 16.45 2.02
N LEU A 114 -0.71 15.82 2.23
CA LEU A 114 -0.29 15.23 3.50
C LEU A 114 0.20 16.30 4.48
N LYS A 115 -0.74 17.02 5.11
CA LYS A 115 -0.44 18.15 6.01
C LYS A 115 0.27 17.77 7.30
N SER A 116 0.02 16.57 7.82
CA SER A 116 0.70 16.05 9.03
C SER A 116 2.20 15.86 8.82
N LYS A 117 2.67 15.74 7.56
CA LYS A 117 4.04 15.40 7.20
C LYS A 117 4.55 14.11 7.84
N LYS A 118 3.65 13.18 8.18
CA LYS A 118 4.00 11.88 8.78
C LYS A 118 3.59 10.73 7.87
N VAL A 119 4.54 9.84 7.59
CA VAL A 119 4.30 8.60 6.85
C VAL A 119 4.93 7.40 7.57
N VAL A 120 4.20 6.29 7.59
CA VAL A 120 4.71 5.00 8.03
C VAL A 120 4.81 4.08 6.82
N LEU A 121 5.93 3.39 6.64
CA LEU A 121 6.09 2.32 5.65
C LEU A 121 6.34 0.99 6.35
N LEU A 122 5.40 0.06 6.20
CA LEU A 122 5.54 -1.32 6.61
C LEU A 122 6.35 -2.07 5.55
N ILE A 123 7.53 -2.58 5.92
CA ILE A 123 8.47 -3.22 5.01
C ILE A 123 8.42 -4.73 5.23
N SER A 124 8.08 -5.50 4.20
CA SER A 124 8.25 -6.96 4.25
C SER A 124 9.68 -7.33 3.86
N PRO A 125 10.38 -8.19 4.64
CA PRO A 125 11.69 -8.69 4.23
C PRO A 125 11.68 -9.38 2.85
N THR A 126 10.53 -9.92 2.45
CA THR A 126 10.37 -10.69 1.21
C THR A 126 10.37 -9.86 -0.07
N TRP A 127 10.32 -8.53 0.03
CA TRP A 127 10.39 -7.65 -1.13
C TRP A 127 11.80 -7.60 -1.73
N PHE A 128 12.83 -7.83 -0.90
CA PHE A 128 14.25 -7.68 -1.26
C PHE A 128 14.83 -8.89 -2.00
N LYS A 129 14.01 -9.58 -2.81
CA LYS A 129 14.49 -10.63 -3.71
C LYS A 129 15.42 -10.05 -4.78
N LYS A 130 16.28 -10.90 -5.35
CA LYS A 130 17.27 -10.53 -6.39
C LYS A 130 16.71 -9.66 -7.51
N ASN A 131 15.50 -9.99 -7.99
CA ASN A 131 14.87 -9.30 -9.12
C ASN A 131 13.86 -8.21 -8.69
N GLY A 132 13.66 -8.01 -7.38
CA GLY A 132 12.63 -7.12 -6.82
C GLY A 132 11.22 -7.52 -7.23
N VAL A 133 10.34 -6.51 -7.35
CA VAL A 133 8.97 -6.69 -7.84
C VAL A 133 8.92 -7.30 -9.25
N LYS A 134 7.98 -8.23 -9.47
CA LYS A 134 7.74 -8.79 -10.81
C LYS A 134 7.06 -7.77 -11.71
N LYS A 135 7.40 -7.80 -13.00
CA LYS A 135 6.84 -6.91 -14.03
C LYS A 135 5.31 -6.97 -14.16
N SER A 136 4.74 -8.18 -14.09
CA SER A 136 3.27 -8.38 -14.10
C SER A 136 2.60 -7.71 -12.91
N ASP A 137 3.22 -7.85 -11.75
CA ASP A 137 2.68 -7.40 -10.49
C ASP A 137 2.78 -5.87 -10.39
N TYR A 138 3.87 -5.30 -10.93
CA TYR A 138 4.00 -3.85 -11.15
C TYR A 138 2.91 -3.30 -12.05
N ALA A 139 2.69 -3.90 -13.22
CA ALA A 139 1.63 -3.47 -14.13
C ALA A 139 0.23 -3.56 -13.50
N LEU A 140 -0.04 -4.57 -12.68
CA LEU A 140 -1.34 -4.74 -12.01
C LEU A 140 -1.65 -3.63 -11.00
N ARG A 141 -0.62 -3.05 -10.39
CA ARG A 141 -0.76 -2.05 -9.31
C ARG A 141 -0.27 -0.66 -9.73
N PHE A 142 -0.05 -0.44 -11.03
CA PHE A 142 0.32 0.87 -11.56
C PHE A 142 -0.91 1.79 -11.56
N SER A 143 -0.84 2.91 -10.84
CA SER A 143 -1.87 3.96 -10.87
C SER A 143 -1.49 5.04 -11.88
N GLU A 144 -2.32 5.21 -12.91
CA GLU A 144 -2.12 6.29 -13.89
C GLU A 144 -2.24 7.67 -13.21
N THR A 145 -3.24 7.90 -12.36
CA THR A 145 -3.49 9.22 -11.75
C THR A 145 -2.44 9.60 -10.72
N GLU A 146 -1.97 8.66 -9.91
CA GLU A 146 -0.84 8.91 -9.01
C GLU A 146 0.45 9.14 -9.79
N TYR A 147 0.69 8.41 -10.89
CA TYR A 147 1.89 8.60 -11.70
C TYR A 147 1.92 9.97 -12.42
N PHE A 148 0.79 10.41 -12.99
CA PHE A 148 0.64 11.78 -13.50
C PHE A 148 0.95 12.80 -12.40
N ALA A 149 0.28 12.70 -11.25
CA ALA A 149 0.45 13.64 -10.15
C ALA A 149 1.89 13.65 -9.57
N PHE A 150 2.55 12.48 -9.49
CA PHE A 150 3.94 12.35 -9.09
C PHE A 150 4.88 13.06 -10.06
N MET A 151 4.74 12.80 -11.36
CA MET A 151 5.62 13.39 -12.39
C MET A 151 5.40 14.91 -12.54
N GLU A 152 4.19 15.39 -12.32
CA GLU A 152 3.85 16.82 -12.31
C GLU A 152 4.32 17.57 -11.04
N ASN A 153 4.52 16.85 -9.93
CA ASN A 153 4.87 17.48 -8.65
C ASN A 153 6.28 18.10 -8.71
N LYS A 154 6.35 19.44 -8.64
CA LYS A 154 7.60 20.21 -8.70
C LYS A 154 8.49 20.04 -7.47
N ASN A 155 7.94 19.56 -6.35
CA ASN A 155 8.69 19.36 -5.10
C ASN A 155 9.45 18.02 -5.05
N ILE A 156 9.39 17.22 -6.12
CA ILE A 156 10.13 15.97 -6.22
C ILE A 156 11.46 16.25 -6.93
N PRO A 157 12.62 15.87 -6.34
CA PRO A 157 13.91 16.05 -6.99
C PRO A 157 13.95 15.43 -8.38
N LEU A 158 14.56 16.12 -9.34
CA LEU A 158 14.61 15.68 -10.74
C LEU A 158 15.28 14.30 -10.89
N GLU A 159 16.36 14.04 -10.16
CA GLU A 159 17.04 12.74 -10.17
C GLU A 159 16.13 11.61 -9.65
N THR A 160 15.34 11.87 -8.61
CA THR A 160 14.35 10.91 -8.11
C THR A 160 13.25 10.66 -9.15
N LYS A 161 12.79 11.71 -9.87
CA LYS A 161 11.83 11.53 -10.99
C LYS A 161 12.44 10.69 -12.12
N ARG A 162 13.68 10.95 -12.52
CA ARG A 162 14.39 10.18 -13.56
C ARG A 162 14.50 8.70 -13.17
N TYR A 163 14.93 8.43 -11.94
CA TYR A 163 14.99 7.07 -11.40
C TYR A 163 13.63 6.37 -11.47
N VAL A 164 12.57 7.00 -10.94
CA VAL A 164 11.22 6.43 -10.95
C VAL A 164 10.72 6.23 -12.38
N ALA A 165 11.00 7.16 -13.29
CA ALA A 165 10.62 7.08 -14.69
C ALA A 165 11.23 5.87 -15.41
N GLU A 166 12.55 5.71 -15.32
CA GLU A 166 13.28 4.59 -15.91
C GLU A 166 12.83 3.25 -15.31
N ARG A 167 12.72 3.20 -13.97
CA ARG A 167 12.33 1.99 -13.25
C ARG A 167 10.91 1.56 -13.59
N SER A 168 9.97 2.50 -13.66
CA SER A 168 8.56 2.25 -13.99
C SER A 168 8.42 1.78 -15.43
N GLU A 169 9.09 2.43 -16.38
CA GLU A 169 9.09 2.02 -17.79
C GLU A 169 9.64 0.60 -17.99
N MET A 170 10.74 0.27 -17.30
CA MET A 170 11.36 -1.06 -17.36
C MET A 170 10.44 -2.15 -16.78
N LEU A 171 9.74 -1.85 -15.68
CA LEU A 171 8.81 -2.78 -15.05
C LEU A 171 7.52 -2.97 -15.87
N LEU A 172 7.07 -1.93 -16.57
CA LEU A 172 5.91 -1.99 -17.46
C LEU A 172 6.18 -2.69 -18.80
N SER A 173 7.39 -3.22 -19.04
CA SER A 173 7.76 -3.80 -20.34
C SER A 173 6.89 -4.99 -20.79
N LYS A 174 6.14 -5.63 -19.87
CA LYS A 174 5.16 -6.69 -20.17
C LYS A 174 3.73 -6.19 -20.42
N ASN A 175 3.45 -4.90 -20.21
CA ASN A 175 2.18 -4.26 -20.53
C ASN A 175 2.44 -3.05 -21.43
N LYS A 176 2.36 -3.26 -22.76
CA LYS A 176 2.74 -2.25 -23.75
C LYS A 176 1.89 -0.98 -23.68
N SER A 177 0.59 -1.10 -23.39
CA SER A 177 -0.30 0.06 -23.25
C SER A 177 0.15 0.95 -22.09
N LEU A 178 0.35 0.39 -20.91
CA LEU A 178 0.83 1.16 -19.75
C LEU A 178 2.27 1.68 -19.96
N GLN A 179 3.14 0.91 -20.62
CA GLN A 179 4.50 1.35 -20.93
C GLN A 179 4.51 2.58 -21.83
N VAL A 180 3.68 2.60 -22.89
CA VAL A 180 3.55 3.76 -23.79
C VAL A 180 3.03 4.98 -23.04
N LYS A 181 2.03 4.80 -22.17
CA LYS A 181 1.51 5.87 -21.32
C LYS A 181 2.58 6.42 -20.38
N ALA A 182 3.31 5.56 -19.67
CA ALA A 182 4.39 5.98 -18.80
C ALA A 182 5.47 6.77 -19.57
N ARG A 183 5.87 6.32 -20.76
CA ARG A 183 6.80 7.05 -21.64
C ARG A 183 6.30 8.44 -22.03
N MET A 184 5.03 8.55 -22.39
CA MET A 184 4.41 9.84 -22.71
C MET A 184 4.45 10.78 -21.49
N ILE A 185 4.12 10.27 -20.31
CA ILE A 185 4.17 11.05 -19.06
C ILE A 185 5.61 11.47 -18.74
N ASN A 186 6.57 10.56 -18.91
CA ASN A 186 7.99 10.81 -18.70
C ASN A 186 8.48 11.94 -19.61
N ARG A 187 8.25 11.85 -20.92
CA ARG A 187 8.67 12.88 -21.90
C ARG A 187 8.05 14.25 -21.60
N ALA A 188 6.77 14.28 -21.24
CA ALA A 188 6.09 15.54 -20.93
C ALA A 188 6.70 16.25 -19.71
N ASN A 189 7.13 15.50 -18.70
CA ASN A 189 7.56 16.05 -17.40
C ASN A 189 9.08 16.10 -17.20
N LEU A 190 9.86 15.31 -17.94
CA LEU A 190 11.34 15.31 -17.88
C LEU A 190 11.97 16.11 -19.02
N ASP A 191 11.36 16.05 -20.22
CA ASP A 191 11.84 16.79 -21.39
C ASP A 191 11.08 18.11 -21.60
N PHE A 192 10.11 18.42 -20.73
CA PHE A 192 9.24 19.61 -20.78
C PHE A 192 8.47 19.77 -22.10
N LYS A 193 8.00 18.66 -22.68
CA LYS A 193 7.25 18.61 -23.95
C LYS A 193 5.80 18.11 -23.76
N PRO A 194 4.93 18.80 -23.01
CA PRO A 194 3.52 18.41 -22.91
C PRO A 194 2.79 18.73 -24.22
N GLY A 195 2.29 17.70 -24.90
CA GLY A 195 1.45 17.85 -26.11
C GLY A 195 -0.05 17.71 -25.83
N LEU A 196 -0.89 17.94 -26.85
CA LEU A 196 -2.35 17.79 -26.75
C LEU A 196 -2.77 16.39 -26.24
N LEU A 197 -2.09 15.34 -26.71
CA LEU A 197 -2.35 13.96 -26.26
C LEU A 197 -2.12 13.78 -24.75
N TYR A 198 -1.12 14.45 -24.18
CA TYR A 198 -0.86 14.40 -22.74
C TYR A 198 -2.03 14.96 -21.94
N GLY A 199 -2.56 16.13 -22.35
CA GLY A 199 -3.72 16.74 -21.71
C GLY A 199 -4.97 15.87 -21.78
N PHE A 200 -5.23 15.26 -22.94
CA PHE A 200 -6.35 14.35 -23.14
C PHE A 200 -6.24 13.09 -22.27
N GLU A 201 -5.10 12.38 -22.32
CA GLU A 201 -4.87 11.18 -21.53
C GLU A 201 -4.92 11.46 -20.03
N ARG A 202 -4.36 12.61 -19.60
CA ARG A 202 -4.46 13.06 -18.21
C ARG A 202 -5.91 13.25 -17.80
N ARG A 203 -6.71 13.99 -18.59
CA ARG A 203 -8.14 14.21 -18.29
C ARG A 203 -8.90 12.89 -18.21
N HIS A 204 -8.68 12.02 -19.19
CA HIS A 204 -9.30 10.70 -19.27
C HIS A 204 -8.96 9.83 -18.05
N ALA A 205 -7.68 9.75 -17.67
CA ALA A 205 -7.24 8.98 -16.52
C ALA A 205 -7.90 9.46 -15.22
N PHE A 206 -7.96 10.79 -15.00
CA PHE A 206 -8.57 11.38 -13.81
C PHE A 206 -10.09 11.22 -13.77
N ASP A 207 -10.78 11.32 -14.90
CA ASP A 207 -12.23 11.09 -14.95
C ASP A 207 -12.57 9.62 -14.71
N LYS A 208 -11.87 8.69 -15.39
CA LYS A 208 -12.03 7.25 -15.17
C LYS A 208 -11.83 6.88 -13.71
N ASP A 209 -10.79 7.42 -13.09
CA ASP A 209 -10.48 7.22 -11.67
C ASP A 209 -11.65 7.70 -10.78
N LYS A 210 -12.10 8.95 -10.94
CA LYS A 210 -13.23 9.51 -10.16
C LYS A 210 -14.51 8.69 -10.31
N ILE A 211 -14.85 8.28 -11.53
CA ILE A 211 -16.06 7.49 -11.81
C ILE A 211 -15.96 6.12 -11.13
N THR A 212 -14.84 5.43 -11.31
CA THR A 212 -14.61 4.07 -10.79
C THR A 212 -14.63 4.05 -9.26
N ILE A 213 -13.90 4.97 -8.63
CA ILE A 213 -13.84 5.03 -7.17
C ILE A 213 -15.12 5.58 -6.57
N GLY A 214 -15.78 6.56 -7.20
CA GLY A 214 -17.07 7.08 -6.76
C GLY A 214 -18.15 5.99 -6.74
N ALA A 215 -18.21 5.15 -7.78
CA ALA A 215 -19.07 3.97 -7.80
C ALA A 215 -18.69 2.97 -6.69
N SER A 216 -17.40 2.67 -6.54
CA SER A 216 -16.92 1.75 -5.50
C SER A 216 -17.25 2.24 -4.09
N MET A 217 -17.12 3.55 -3.81
CA MET A 217 -17.49 4.14 -2.54
C MET A 217 -18.99 4.00 -2.28
N ARG A 218 -19.83 4.33 -3.26
CA ARG A 218 -21.30 4.22 -3.14
C ARG A 218 -21.77 2.80 -2.87
N PHE A 219 -21.22 1.80 -3.56
CA PHE A 219 -21.76 0.43 -3.53
C PHE A 219 -21.01 -0.53 -2.61
N ALA A 220 -19.71 -0.30 -2.38
CA ALA A 220 -18.85 -1.23 -1.65
C ALA A 220 -18.28 -0.68 -0.33
N MET A 221 -18.31 0.64 -0.10
CA MET A 221 -17.94 1.22 1.20
C MET A 221 -19.14 1.16 2.14
N ARG A 222 -19.23 0.07 2.91
CA ARG A 222 -20.32 -0.17 3.86
C ARG A 222 -19.84 -0.09 5.31
N ASP A 223 -20.75 0.29 6.19
CA ASP A 223 -20.67 0.15 7.63
C ASP A 223 -20.44 -1.33 7.98
N LYS A 224 -19.20 -1.71 8.28
CA LYS A 224 -18.95 -3.02 8.87
C LYS A 224 -19.11 -2.92 10.38
N LYS A 225 -20.04 -3.71 10.92
CA LYS A 225 -20.13 -3.95 12.36
C LYS A 225 -18.73 -4.30 12.89
N PRO A 226 -18.35 -3.78 14.08
CA PRO A 226 -17.09 -4.15 14.70
C PRO A 226 -17.02 -5.68 14.87
N PRO A 227 -15.81 -6.26 14.95
CA PRO A 227 -15.65 -7.69 15.18
C PRO A 227 -16.30 -8.11 16.51
N ALA A 228 -16.59 -9.41 16.64
CA ALA A 228 -16.99 -9.98 17.93
C ALA A 228 -15.91 -9.68 18.98
N ASN A 229 -16.32 -9.36 20.21
CA ASN A 229 -15.44 -8.99 21.33
C ASN A 229 -14.62 -7.71 21.12
N PHE A 230 -15.10 -6.77 20.30
CA PHE A 230 -14.47 -5.47 20.13
C PHE A 230 -14.50 -4.66 21.44
N VAL A 231 -13.31 -4.34 21.95
CA VAL A 231 -13.15 -3.39 23.06
C VAL A 231 -13.00 -1.98 22.47
N ARG A 232 -13.76 -1.02 23.02
CA ARG A 232 -13.62 0.39 22.66
C ARG A 232 -12.48 0.99 23.48
N TYR A 233 -11.42 1.44 22.81
CA TYR A 233 -10.33 2.19 23.44
C TYR A 233 -10.73 3.67 23.46
N GLY A 234 -10.85 4.23 24.67
CA GLY A 234 -11.17 5.64 24.89
C GLY A 234 -9.91 6.53 24.93
N SER A 235 -10.07 7.76 25.41
CA SER A 235 -9.00 8.76 25.52
C SER A 235 -7.89 8.42 26.52
N ALA A 236 -8.05 7.36 27.35
CA ALA A 236 -7.10 6.93 28.37
C ALA A 236 -5.84 6.21 27.83
N GLY A 237 -5.60 6.24 26.51
CA GLY A 237 -4.48 5.54 25.87
C GLY A 237 -4.67 4.02 25.80
N PHE A 238 -3.70 3.34 25.17
CA PHE A 238 -3.71 1.88 25.00
C PHE A 238 -2.84 1.22 26.07
N ASN A 239 -3.36 0.22 26.79
CA ASN A 239 -2.53 -0.70 27.57
C ASN A 239 -1.98 -1.78 26.63
N TRP A 240 -0.82 -1.49 26.03
CA TRP A 240 -0.18 -2.37 25.04
C TRP A 240 0.17 -3.75 25.58
N GLN A 241 0.61 -3.84 26.83
CA GLN A 241 0.90 -5.13 27.47
C GLN A 241 -0.35 -6.01 27.55
N ARG A 242 -1.47 -5.45 28.04
CA ARG A 242 -2.75 -6.17 28.09
C ARG A 242 -3.26 -6.53 26.69
N LEU A 243 -3.03 -5.68 25.69
CA LEU A 243 -3.36 -6.01 24.29
C LEU A 243 -2.56 -7.19 23.77
N LEU A 244 -1.27 -7.28 24.09
CA LEU A 244 -0.41 -8.40 23.73
C LEU A 244 -0.88 -9.70 24.41
N GLU A 245 -1.18 -9.63 25.71
CA GLU A 245 -1.72 -10.77 26.48
C GLU A 245 -3.04 -11.28 25.87
N ASN A 246 -4.00 -10.38 25.61
CA ASN A 246 -5.26 -10.72 24.97
C ASN A 246 -5.06 -11.29 23.56
N ALA A 247 -4.17 -10.69 22.77
CA ALA A 247 -3.88 -11.15 21.41
C ALA A 247 -3.25 -12.55 21.39
N HIS A 248 -2.42 -12.86 22.38
CA HIS A 248 -1.86 -14.18 22.58
C HIS A 248 -2.96 -15.19 22.93
N GLN A 249 -3.78 -14.89 23.94
CA GLN A 249 -4.90 -15.75 24.37
C GLN A 249 -5.90 -16.01 23.23
N ASP A 250 -6.24 -14.97 22.47
CA ASP A 250 -7.13 -15.07 21.29
C ASP A 250 -6.59 -15.98 20.18
N SER A 251 -5.30 -16.33 20.22
CA SER A 251 -4.63 -17.15 19.20
C SER A 251 -4.42 -18.61 19.64
N ILE A 252 -4.52 -18.92 20.93
CA ILE A 252 -4.38 -20.28 21.47
C ILE A 252 -5.45 -21.19 20.85
N GLY A 253 -5.05 -22.41 20.49
CA GLY A 253 -5.93 -23.42 19.88
C GLY A 253 -6.38 -23.11 18.45
N LYS A 254 -5.81 -22.09 17.78
CA LYS A 254 -6.16 -21.71 16.39
C LYS A 254 -4.99 -21.86 15.39
N ALA A 255 -3.89 -22.46 15.84
CA ALA A 255 -2.64 -22.59 15.10
C ALA A 255 -1.85 -23.82 15.58
N ASP A 256 -2.46 -24.99 15.47
CA ASP A 256 -1.90 -26.29 15.83
C ASP A 256 -1.26 -26.99 14.61
N ASN A 257 -0.08 -26.51 14.25
CA ASN A 257 0.77 -27.09 13.20
C ASN A 257 2.24 -26.73 13.46
N PRO A 258 3.21 -27.41 12.81
CA PRO A 258 4.64 -27.25 13.12
C PRO A 258 5.19 -25.82 12.97
N PHE A 259 4.47 -24.95 12.26
CA PHE A 259 4.88 -23.58 11.98
C PHE A 259 4.05 -22.53 12.73
N TYR A 260 3.08 -22.91 13.57
CA TYR A 260 2.16 -22.00 14.25
C TYR A 260 1.42 -21.03 13.30
N MET A 261 1.17 -21.45 12.06
CA MET A 261 0.29 -20.72 11.15
C MET A 261 -1.16 -20.90 11.59
N SER A 262 -2.07 -20.01 11.22
CA SER A 262 -3.49 -20.23 11.52
C SER A 262 -4.00 -21.52 10.86
N ASP A 263 -4.77 -22.35 11.57
CA ASP A 263 -5.16 -23.68 11.09
C ASP A 263 -5.93 -23.64 9.78
N ARG A 264 -6.76 -22.60 9.61
CA ARG A 264 -7.47 -22.36 8.36
C ARG A 264 -6.51 -22.16 7.20
N VAL A 265 -5.46 -21.35 7.38
CA VAL A 265 -4.49 -21.11 6.30
C VAL A 265 -3.60 -22.34 6.09
N TRP A 266 -3.19 -23.00 7.17
CA TRP A 266 -2.44 -24.25 7.11
C TRP A 266 -3.17 -25.29 6.27
N ARG A 267 -4.41 -25.64 6.65
CA ARG A 267 -5.22 -26.65 5.94
C ARG A 267 -5.45 -26.29 4.47
N ASN A 268 -5.76 -25.02 4.18
CA ASN A 268 -6.21 -24.61 2.85
C ASN A 268 -5.06 -24.30 1.87
N LYS A 269 -3.85 -24.02 2.37
CA LYS A 269 -2.75 -23.51 1.51
C LYS A 269 -1.41 -24.18 1.72
N PHE A 270 -1.06 -24.54 2.95
CA PHE A 270 0.29 -24.99 3.28
C PHE A 270 0.40 -26.51 3.43
N ARG A 271 -0.61 -27.19 4.00
CA ARG A 271 -0.56 -28.63 4.31
C ARG A 271 -0.24 -29.50 3.10
N GLN A 272 -0.75 -29.15 1.92
CA GLN A 272 -0.53 -29.95 0.70
C GLN A 272 0.83 -29.70 0.06
N VAL A 273 1.36 -28.49 0.20
CA VAL A 273 2.60 -28.07 -0.47
C VAL A 273 3.82 -28.23 0.42
N TYR A 274 3.67 -28.18 1.75
CA TYR A 274 4.80 -28.16 2.67
C TYR A 274 5.83 -29.28 2.44
N PRO A 275 5.46 -30.55 2.13
CA PRO A 275 6.47 -31.60 1.95
C PRO A 275 7.44 -31.32 0.79
N LYS A 276 6.99 -30.53 -0.20
CA LYS A 276 7.76 -30.14 -1.39
C LYS A 276 8.54 -28.84 -1.20
N MET A 277 8.31 -28.13 -0.09
CA MET A 277 8.87 -26.80 0.14
C MET A 277 10.20 -26.84 0.91
N LYS A 278 10.62 -28.00 1.40
CA LYS A 278 11.92 -28.16 2.06
C LYS A 278 13.03 -27.65 1.12
N ASP A 279 13.84 -26.71 1.63
CA ASP A 279 14.95 -26.08 0.91
C ASP A 279 14.59 -25.34 -0.41
N ALA A 280 13.30 -25.11 -0.69
CA ALA A 280 12.84 -24.48 -1.93
C ALA A 280 13.35 -23.03 -2.14
N HIS A 281 13.76 -22.37 -1.06
CA HIS A 281 14.35 -21.03 -1.06
C HIS A 281 15.85 -21.05 -0.70
N ALA A 282 16.53 -22.21 -0.69
CA ALA A 282 17.94 -22.30 -0.33
C ALA A 282 18.85 -21.42 -1.21
N GLY A 283 18.52 -21.28 -2.49
CA GLY A 283 19.23 -20.41 -3.44
C GLY A 283 18.80 -18.93 -3.42
N GLU A 284 17.80 -18.55 -2.62
CA GLU A 284 17.41 -17.14 -2.50
C GLU A 284 18.41 -16.35 -1.66
N SER A 285 18.64 -15.09 -2.05
CA SER A 285 19.48 -14.13 -1.32
C SER A 285 18.84 -12.75 -1.36
N TYR A 286 18.90 -12.05 -0.23
CA TYR A 286 18.43 -10.66 -0.07
C TYR A 286 19.57 -9.65 -0.06
N GLU A 287 20.79 -10.08 -0.41
CA GLU A 287 21.96 -9.21 -0.45
C GLU A 287 21.85 -8.13 -1.53
N ARG A 288 21.36 -8.48 -2.71
CA ARG A 288 21.27 -7.55 -3.85
C ARG A 288 19.84 -7.51 -4.32
N SER A 289 19.23 -6.33 -4.30
CA SER A 289 17.86 -6.13 -4.78
C SER A 289 17.67 -4.70 -5.28
N PRO A 290 16.94 -4.48 -6.39
CA PRO A 290 16.48 -3.15 -6.78
C PRO A 290 15.63 -2.47 -5.70
N GLU A 291 14.98 -3.24 -4.83
CA GLU A 291 14.11 -2.74 -3.77
C GLU A 291 14.83 -1.81 -2.79
N TYR A 292 16.14 -1.97 -2.59
CA TYR A 292 16.93 -1.04 -1.77
C TYR A 292 17.04 0.34 -2.41
N LYS A 293 17.21 0.42 -3.73
CA LYS A 293 17.20 1.71 -4.46
C LYS A 293 15.79 2.30 -4.53
N ASP A 294 14.78 1.44 -4.67
CA ASP A 294 13.37 1.86 -4.59
C ASP A 294 13.08 2.50 -3.21
N LEU A 295 13.64 1.97 -2.12
CA LEU A 295 13.57 2.56 -0.78
C LEU A 295 14.35 3.88 -0.64
N GLU A 296 15.55 3.98 -1.22
CA GLU A 296 16.25 5.26 -1.25
C GLU A 296 15.44 6.34 -1.97
N ALA A 297 14.81 6.03 -3.10
CA ALA A 297 13.95 6.95 -3.83
C ALA A 297 12.74 7.41 -2.99
N PHE A 298 12.10 6.50 -2.26
CA PHE A 298 11.03 6.83 -1.31
C PHE A 298 11.51 7.84 -0.25
N LEU A 299 12.67 7.62 0.34
CA LEU A 299 13.23 8.49 1.37
C LEU A 299 13.73 9.84 0.80
N GLN A 300 14.19 9.88 -0.45
CA GLN A 300 14.50 11.12 -1.15
C GLN A 300 13.27 12.00 -1.32
N VAL A 301 12.13 11.42 -1.74
CA VAL A 301 10.85 12.13 -1.81
C VAL A 301 10.48 12.71 -0.45
N ALA A 302 10.56 11.89 0.61
CA ALA A 302 10.22 12.32 1.95
C ALA A 302 11.11 13.47 2.45
N LYS A 303 12.44 13.31 2.32
CA LYS A 303 13.43 14.29 2.76
C LYS A 303 13.29 15.62 2.04
N ALA A 304 13.12 15.61 0.72
CA ALA A 304 12.94 16.84 -0.07
C ALA A 304 11.67 17.62 0.31
N ASN A 305 10.75 16.98 1.02
CA ASN A 305 9.43 17.51 1.33
C ASN A 305 9.15 17.67 2.83
N ASN A 306 10.21 17.54 3.65
CA ASN A 306 10.17 17.59 5.12
C ASN A 306 9.12 16.64 5.71
N ILE A 307 9.05 15.42 5.18
CA ILE A 307 8.16 14.37 5.68
C ILE A 307 8.94 13.49 6.66
N GLN A 308 8.45 13.37 7.88
CA GLN A 308 8.93 12.41 8.85
C GLN A 308 8.49 11.01 8.45
N VAL A 309 9.45 10.08 8.44
CA VAL A 309 9.23 8.70 8.02
C VAL A 309 9.48 7.75 9.18
N LYS A 310 8.53 6.83 9.41
CA LYS A 310 8.73 5.62 10.21
C LYS A 310 8.80 4.40 9.28
N LEU A 311 9.91 3.68 9.30
CA LEU A 311 10.07 2.40 8.65
C LEU A 311 9.88 1.28 9.68
N ILE A 312 8.97 0.35 9.43
CA ILE A 312 8.73 -0.81 10.30
C ILE A 312 9.02 -2.08 9.51
N LEU A 313 10.15 -2.72 9.78
CA LEU A 313 10.49 -4.02 9.17
C LEU A 313 9.70 -5.12 9.86
N LEU A 314 8.83 -5.78 9.11
CA LEU A 314 7.89 -6.78 9.62
C LEU A 314 8.57 -8.11 9.96
N PRO A 315 8.10 -8.82 11.00
CA PRO A 315 8.50 -10.20 11.23
C PRO A 315 7.95 -11.11 10.14
N VAL A 316 8.55 -12.29 10.02
CA VAL A 316 8.06 -13.40 9.19
C VAL A 316 7.94 -14.66 10.02
N ASN A 317 7.37 -15.72 9.47
CA ASN A 317 7.41 -17.03 10.13
C ASN A 317 8.81 -17.63 10.02
N GLY A 318 9.64 -17.45 11.06
CA GLY A 318 11.03 -17.90 11.07
C GLY A 318 11.15 -19.41 10.83
N ARG A 319 10.28 -20.21 11.47
CA ARG A 319 10.26 -21.68 11.33
C ARG A 319 9.99 -22.11 9.89
N TRP A 320 9.05 -21.44 9.21
CA TRP A 320 8.75 -21.72 7.81
C TRP A 320 9.93 -21.38 6.91
N TYR A 321 10.55 -20.23 7.11
CA TYR A 321 11.68 -19.80 6.28
C TYR A 321 12.93 -20.64 6.50
N ASP A 322 13.17 -21.10 7.73
CA ASP A 322 14.25 -22.04 8.02
C ASP A 322 14.00 -23.38 7.31
N TYR A 323 12.78 -23.92 7.41
CA TYR A 323 12.40 -25.16 6.71
C TYR A 323 12.54 -25.06 5.18
N THR A 324 12.24 -23.89 4.62
CA THR A 324 12.39 -23.64 3.18
C THR A 324 13.81 -23.22 2.76
N GLY A 325 14.80 -23.18 3.66
CA GLY A 325 16.21 -22.93 3.31
C GLY A 325 16.65 -21.45 3.29
N LEU A 326 15.79 -20.53 3.72
CA LEU A 326 16.11 -19.10 3.87
C LEU A 326 16.21 -18.73 5.36
N GLY A 327 17.29 -19.21 5.98
CA GLY A 327 17.55 -19.08 7.42
C GLY A 327 17.63 -17.64 7.93
N ALA A 328 17.64 -17.50 9.26
CA ALA A 328 17.69 -16.22 9.96
C ALA A 328 18.80 -15.28 9.47
N GLU A 329 20.02 -15.78 9.29
CA GLU A 329 21.17 -14.96 8.84
C GLU A 329 20.94 -14.33 7.47
N LYS A 330 20.47 -15.13 6.49
CA LYS A 330 20.13 -14.64 5.14
C LYS A 330 19.05 -13.55 5.17
N ARG A 331 18.12 -13.63 6.13
CA ARG A 331 17.05 -12.64 6.31
C ARG A 331 17.51 -11.39 7.08
N ALA A 332 18.43 -11.53 8.03
CA ALA A 332 18.91 -10.45 8.89
C ALA A 332 19.60 -9.32 8.10
N VAL A 333 20.20 -9.66 6.95
CA VAL A 333 20.80 -8.72 5.99
C VAL A 333 19.86 -7.57 5.63
N VAL A 334 18.56 -7.85 5.47
CA VAL A 334 17.56 -6.82 5.13
C VAL A 334 17.50 -5.77 6.23
N GLY A 335 17.46 -6.19 7.50
CA GLY A 335 17.44 -5.28 8.64
C GLY A 335 18.64 -4.34 8.65
N GLN A 336 19.85 -4.89 8.50
CA GLN A 336 21.10 -4.12 8.49
C GLN A 336 21.17 -3.11 7.32
N LYS A 337 20.64 -3.47 6.14
CA LYS A 337 20.64 -2.57 4.97
C LYS A 337 19.58 -1.50 5.07
N VAL A 338 18.38 -1.85 5.50
CA VAL A 338 17.29 -0.89 5.71
C VAL A 338 17.67 0.10 6.81
N GLU A 339 18.29 -0.34 7.90
CA GLU A 339 18.77 0.54 8.96
C GLU A 339 19.80 1.56 8.46
N ARG A 340 20.81 1.12 7.70
CA ARG A 340 21.80 2.02 7.09
C ARG A 340 21.15 3.04 6.14
N ILE A 341 20.21 2.59 5.31
CA ILE A 341 19.46 3.47 4.40
C ILE A 341 18.62 4.46 5.21
N ALA A 342 17.91 4.01 6.26
CA ALA A 342 17.13 4.87 7.14
C ALA A 342 18.00 5.96 7.78
N GLY A 343 19.15 5.60 8.34
CA GLY A 343 20.11 6.52 8.94
C GLY A 343 20.61 7.59 7.98
N LYS A 344 20.94 7.21 6.73
CA LYS A 344 21.37 8.15 5.68
C LYS A 344 20.35 9.27 5.39
N TYR A 345 19.06 8.98 5.55
CA TYR A 345 17.97 9.93 5.30
C TYR A 345 17.28 10.45 6.56
N GLY A 346 17.72 10.05 7.76
CA GLY A 346 17.14 10.47 9.03
C GLY A 346 15.74 9.90 9.31
N ALA A 347 15.42 8.72 8.78
CA ALA A 347 14.14 8.06 9.04
C ALA A 347 14.17 7.27 10.37
N ASP A 348 13.07 7.30 11.13
CA ASP A 348 12.90 6.44 12.30
C ASP A 348 12.72 4.99 11.83
N PHE A 349 13.57 4.08 12.32
CA PHE A 349 13.54 2.66 11.94
C PHE A 349 13.19 1.78 13.13
N THR A 350 12.32 0.80 12.90
CA THR A 350 12.04 -0.26 13.88
C THR A 350 12.11 -1.61 13.22
N ASN A 351 12.98 -2.46 13.74
CA ASN A 351 13.15 -3.83 13.28
C ASN A 351 12.35 -4.79 14.17
N LEU A 352 11.24 -5.34 13.65
CA LEU A 352 10.43 -6.32 14.37
C LEU A 352 10.81 -7.77 14.03
N THR A 353 11.86 -8.00 13.22
CA THR A 353 12.25 -9.37 12.82
C THR A 353 12.72 -10.25 13.98
N GLY A 354 13.11 -9.67 15.12
CA GLY A 354 13.39 -10.41 16.36
C GLY A 354 12.20 -11.25 16.85
N TYR A 355 10.97 -10.87 16.48
CA TYR A 355 9.76 -11.63 16.82
C TYR A 355 9.45 -12.77 15.84
N SER A 356 10.29 -13.03 14.83
CA SER A 356 9.99 -14.02 13.77
C SER A 356 9.82 -15.46 14.29
N TYR A 357 10.32 -15.75 15.49
CA TYR A 357 10.16 -17.05 16.14
C TYR A 357 9.09 -17.08 17.22
N ASN A 358 8.42 -15.96 17.50
CA ASN A 358 7.28 -15.95 18.41
C ASN A 358 6.11 -16.74 17.79
N LYS A 359 5.36 -17.44 18.63
CA LYS A 359 4.09 -18.03 18.20
C LYS A 359 3.11 -16.89 17.89
N TYR A 360 2.20 -17.11 16.94
CA TYR A 360 1.07 -16.22 16.65
C TYR A 360 1.43 -14.81 16.12
N ILE A 361 2.71 -14.55 15.81
CA ILE A 361 3.16 -13.26 15.27
C ILE A 361 2.65 -12.99 13.85
N VAL A 362 2.58 -14.06 13.03
CA VAL A 362 2.05 -14.06 11.67
C VAL A 362 1.07 -15.21 11.49
N SER A 363 0.07 -15.02 10.64
CA SER A 363 -1.02 -16.01 10.42
C SER A 363 -0.67 -17.05 9.36
N ASP A 364 0.38 -16.79 8.60
CA ASP A 364 0.94 -17.61 7.55
C ASP A 364 2.46 -17.41 7.48
N ALA A 365 3.07 -17.39 6.30
CA ALA A 365 4.51 -17.16 6.17
C ALA A 365 4.93 -15.70 6.49
N VAL A 366 4.07 -14.70 6.23
CA VAL A 366 4.50 -13.28 6.22
C VAL A 366 3.47 -12.30 6.79
N HIS A 367 2.18 -12.62 6.83
CA HIS A 367 1.16 -11.63 7.16
C HIS A 367 0.97 -11.52 8.68
N PRO A 368 1.12 -10.31 9.26
CA PRO A 368 0.92 -10.07 10.68
C PRO A 368 -0.43 -10.59 11.16
N TRP A 369 -0.41 -11.19 12.34
CA TRP A 369 -1.59 -11.70 13.01
C TRP A 369 -1.63 -11.19 14.43
N ASN A 370 -2.83 -11.08 15.02
CA ASN A 370 -3.08 -10.67 16.40
C ASN A 370 -1.90 -9.94 17.10
N GLU A 371 -0.99 -10.67 17.76
CA GLU A 371 0.19 -10.11 18.44
C GLU A 371 1.07 -9.23 17.53
N GLY A 372 1.37 -9.68 16.33
CA GLY A 372 2.10 -8.91 15.32
C GLY A 372 1.41 -7.59 14.97
N TRP A 373 0.07 -7.57 14.87
CA TRP A 373 -0.66 -6.31 14.66
C TRP A 373 -0.59 -5.38 15.88
N VAL A 374 -0.68 -5.92 17.10
CA VAL A 374 -0.53 -5.11 18.32
C VAL A 374 0.84 -4.43 18.34
N ARG A 375 1.91 -5.17 18.06
CA ARG A 375 3.29 -4.62 18.00
C ARG A 375 3.46 -3.56 16.91
N ILE A 376 2.90 -3.78 15.71
CA ILE A 376 2.96 -2.79 14.63
C ILE A 376 2.21 -1.52 15.03
N ASN A 377 1.01 -1.67 15.58
CA ASN A 377 0.15 -0.54 15.95
C ASN A 377 0.73 0.26 17.11
N GLU A 378 1.39 -0.37 18.08
CA GLU A 378 2.13 0.32 19.14
C GLU A 378 3.16 1.28 18.54
N LYS A 379 3.96 0.81 17.58
CA LYS A 379 5.00 1.64 16.93
C LYS A 379 4.42 2.70 16.01
N ILE A 380 3.25 2.47 15.43
CA ILE A 380 2.50 3.51 14.72
C ILE A 380 2.04 4.59 15.71
N ALA A 381 1.40 4.21 16.82
CA ALA A 381 0.88 5.16 17.80
C ALA A 381 2.00 5.99 18.46
N GLU A 382 3.12 5.36 18.83
CA GLU A 382 4.31 6.04 19.33
C GLU A 382 4.80 7.12 18.33
N PHE A 383 4.89 6.77 17.04
CA PHE A 383 5.35 7.71 16.01
C PHE A 383 4.37 8.89 15.78
N ILE A 384 3.07 8.63 15.89
CA ILE A 384 2.04 9.66 15.71
C ILE A 384 2.07 10.66 16.88
N ASN A 385 2.36 10.20 18.09
CA ASN A 385 2.35 11.01 19.31
C ASN A 385 3.68 11.70 19.64
N LYS A 386 4.79 11.35 18.98
CA LYS A 386 6.04 12.12 18.98
C LYS A 386 5.87 13.44 18.26
#